data_AF-A0A941HWQ3-F1
#
_entry.id   AF-A0A941HWQ3-F1
#
_cell.length_a   1.000
_cell.length_b   1.000
_cell.length_c   1.000
_cell.angle_alpha   90.00
_cell.angle_beta   90.00
_cell.angle_gamma   90.00
#
_symmetry.space_group_name_H-M   'P 1'
#
loop_
_entity.id
_entity.type
_entity.pdbx_description
1 polymer ?
#
loop_
_entity_poly.entity_id
_entity_poly.type
_entity_poly.pdbx_seq_one_letter_code
_entity_poly.pdbx_strand_id
1 'polypeptide(L)' 'MSARVRKFVGGIGILVFLAAYIWAVTAIAEYVPDQIFIKTLFYAVAGIGWGVPILPLLSWMNRGK' A
#
# COMPACT_ATOMS: atom_id res chain seq x y z
N MET A 1 6.45 -18.18 15.97
CA MET A 1 5.66 -17.01 16.42
C MET A 1 4.19 -17.39 16.52
N SER A 2 3.50 -17.00 17.60
CA SER A 2 2.05 -17.23 17.71
C SER A 2 1.29 -16.48 16.59
N ALA A 3 0.10 -16.95 16.23
CA ALA A 3 -0.75 -16.28 15.23
C ALA A 3 -1.04 -14.81 15.62
N ARG A 4 -1.13 -14.51 16.92
CA ARG A 4 -1.36 -13.15 17.43
C ARG A 4 -0.17 -12.22 17.14
N VAL A 5 1.06 -12.67 17.34
CA VAL A 5 2.27 -11.86 17.07
C VAL A 5 2.42 -11.60 15.57
N ARG A 6 2.17 -12.59 14.71
CA ARG A 6 2.23 -12.41 13.25
C ARG A 6 1.21 -11.40 12.74
N LYS A 7 0.00 -11.39 13.30
CA LYS A 7 -1.02 -10.38 12.99
C LYS A 7 -0.61 -8.98 13.44
N PHE A 8 0.00 -8.85 14.63
CA PHE A 8 0.48 -7.56 15.13
C PHE A 8 1.61 -6.99 14.28
N VAL A 9 2.65 -7.79 14.03
CA VAL A 9 3.80 -7.40 13.18
C VAL A 9 3.34 -7.11 11.76
N GLY A 10 2.47 -7.95 11.20
CA GLY A 10 1.90 -7.73 9.88
C GLY A 10 1.10 -6.44 9.79
N GLY A 11 0.29 -6.12 10.81
CA GLY A 11 -0.45 -4.85 10.89
C GLY A 11 0.48 -3.63 10.89
N ILE A 12 1.55 -3.65 11.69
CA ILE A 12 2.57 -2.59 11.68
C ILE A 12 3.23 -2.49 10.29
N GLY A 13 3.59 -3.61 9.68
CA GLY A 13 4.17 -3.65 8.34
C GLY A 13 3.27 -3.00 7.29
N ILE A 14 1.95 -3.25 7.36
CA ILE A 14 0.96 -2.60 6.47
C ILE A 14 0.95 -1.08 6.67
N LEU A 15 0.97 -0.60 7.92
CA LEU A 15 0.97 0.83 8.21
C LEU A 15 2.23 1.53 7.69
N VAL A 16 3.41 0.92 7.90
CA VAL A 16 4.69 1.44 7.39
C VAL A 16 4.68 1.46 5.87
N PHE A 17 4.22 0.38 5.24
CA PHE A 17 4.08 0.31 3.78
C PHE A 17 3.15 1.41 3.26
N LEU A 18 1.96 1.58 3.86
CA LEU A 18 1.00 2.61 3.46
C LEU A 18 1.60 4.01 3.58
N ALA A 19 2.30 4.31 4.67
CA ALA A 19 2.96 5.60 4.86
C ALA A 19 4.00 5.86 3.76
N ALA A 20 4.88 4.88 3.48
CA ALA A 20 5.88 4.97 2.43
C ALA A 20 5.24 5.07 1.03
N TYR A 21 4.16 4.33 0.79
CA TYR A 21 3.43 4.32 -0.47
C TYR A 21 2.76 5.67 -0.74
N ILE A 22 2.05 6.23 0.24
CA ILE A 22 1.43 7.55 0.13
C ILE A 22 2.50 8.59 -0.17
N TRP A 23 3.60 8.58 0.59
CA TRP A 23 4.71 9.50 0.38
C TRP A 23 5.29 9.40 -1.03
N ALA A 24 5.53 8.19 -1.53
CA ALA A 24 6.02 7.96 -2.88
C ALA A 24 5.03 8.45 -3.96
N VAL A 25 3.74 8.14 -3.81
CA VAL A 25 2.69 8.58 -4.74
C VAL A 25 2.59 10.10 -4.77
N THR A 26 2.61 10.78 -3.61
CA THR A 26 2.56 12.24 -3.55
C THR A 26 3.82 12.88 -4.13
N ALA A 27 5.00 12.30 -3.89
CA ALA A 27 6.25 12.79 -4.47
C ALA A 27 6.26 12.63 -5.99
N ILE A 28 5.76 11.51 -6.53
CA ILE A 28 5.63 11.30 -7.98
C ILE A 28 4.60 12.26 -8.58
N ALA A 29 3.51 12.56 -7.86
CA ALA A 29 2.45 13.44 -8.34
C ALA A 29 2.93 14.86 -8.69
N GLU A 30 4.02 15.33 -8.07
CA GLU A 30 4.65 16.63 -8.39
C GLU A 30 5.20 16.68 -9.83
N TYR A 31 5.58 15.53 -10.38
CA TYR A 31 6.11 15.40 -11.75
C TYR A 31 5.02 15.08 -12.78
N VAL A 32 3.79 14.83 -12.35
CA VAL A 32 2.66 14.53 -13.24
C VAL A 32 2.13 15.84 -13.85
N PRO A 33 1.92 15.92 -15.18
CA PRO A 33 1.38 17.11 -15.82
C PRO A 33 0.09 17.61 -15.15
N ASP A 34 -0.06 18.93 -15.08
CA ASP A 34 -1.23 19.57 -14.47
C ASP A 34 -2.46 19.55 -15.39
N GLN A 35 -2.90 18.34 -15.76
CA GLN A 35 -4.10 18.09 -16.52
C GLN A 35 -5.02 17.20 -15.70
N ILE A 36 -6.27 17.62 -15.55
CA ILE A 36 -7.23 16.93 -14.67
C ILE A 36 -7.39 15.46 -15.05
N PHE A 37 -7.50 15.13 -16.35
CA PHE A 37 -7.66 13.76 -16.80
C PHE A 37 -6.46 12.87 -16.42
N ILE A 38 -5.24 13.38 -16.59
CA ILE A 38 -4.01 12.63 -16.29
C ILE A 38 -3.87 12.43 -14.77
N LYS A 39 -4.07 13.50 -13.98
CA LYS A 39 -4.03 13.41 -12.51
C LYS A 39 -5.11 12.48 -11.97
N THR A 40 -6.33 12.55 -12.48
CA THR A 40 -7.41 11.64 -12.09
C THR A 40 -7.05 10.19 -12.38
N LEU A 41 -6.53 9.89 -13.57
CA LEU A 41 -6.12 8.54 -13.91
C LEU A 41 -4.96 8.05 -13.03
N PHE A 42 -3.97 8.91 -12.78
CA PHE A 42 -2.84 8.62 -11.90
C PHE A 42 -3.32 8.26 -10.49
N TYR A 43 -4.15 9.09 -9.87
CA TYR A 43 -4.67 8.83 -8.52
C TYR A 43 -5.65 7.65 -8.47
N ALA A 44 -6.44 7.41 -9.52
CA ALA A 44 -7.31 6.24 -9.60
C ALA A 44 -6.50 4.94 -9.61
N VAL A 45 -5.47 4.85 -10.44
CA VAL A 45 -4.59 3.68 -10.51
C VAL A 45 -3.80 3.53 -9.21
N ALA A 46 -3.22 4.61 -8.68
CA ALA A 46 -2.48 4.57 -7.42
C ALA A 46 -3.37 4.17 -6.23
N GLY A 47 -4.61 4.65 -6.20
CA GLY A 47 -5.59 4.36 -5.14
C GLY A 47 -6.14 2.93 -5.16
N ILE A 48 -6.08 2.24 -6.30
CA ILE A 48 -6.50 0.82 -6.42
C ILE A 48 -5.30 -0.13 -6.34
N GLY A 49 -4.16 0.27 -6.90
CA GLY A 49 -2.99 -0.59 -7.07
C GLY A 49 -2.25 -0.97 -5.77
N TRP A 50 -2.35 -0.14 -4.72
CA TRP A 50 -1.62 -0.34 -3.46
C TRP A 50 -1.96 -1.64 -2.74
N GLY A 51 -3.14 -2.22 -2.96
CA GLY A 51 -3.56 -3.47 -2.33
C GLY A 51 -2.77 -4.69 -2.81
N VAL A 52 -2.27 -4.67 -4.05
CA VAL A 52 -1.56 -5.80 -4.67
C VAL A 52 -0.27 -6.16 -3.91
N PRO A 53 0.62 -5.19 -3.58
CA PRO A 53 1.81 -5.45 -2.76
C PRO A 53 1.55 -6.03 -1.36
N ILE A 54 0.33 -5.90 -0.83
CA ILE A 54 0.01 -6.31 0.55
C ILE A 54 -0.42 -7.79 0.61
N LEU A 55 -0.85 -8.36 -0.52
CA LEU A 55 -1.30 -9.75 -0.61
C LEU A 55 -0.31 -10.77 -0.04
N PRO A 56 1.03 -10.69 -0.32
CA PRO A 56 2.00 -11.62 0.26
C PRO A 56 2.05 -11.53 1.79
N LEU A 57 2.03 -10.32 2.35
CA LEU A 57 2.06 -10.08 3.79
C LEU A 57 0.80 -10.63 4.47
N LEU A 58 -0.38 -10.39 3.86
CA LEU A 58 -1.64 -10.96 4.34
C LEU A 58 -1.64 -12.48 4.30
N SER A 59 -1.09 -13.09 3.26
CA SER A 59 -0.97 -14.55 3.15
C SER A 59 -0.11 -15.12 4.28
N TRP A 60 0.99 -14.44 4.63
CA TRP A 60 1.88 -14.82 5.71
C TRP A 60 1.22 -14.66 7.09
N MET A 61 0.48 -13.57 7.32
CA MET A 61 -0.30 -13.34 8.54
C MET A 61 -1.36 -14.43 8.77
N ASN A 62 -1.91 -14.96 7.68
CA ASN A 62 -2.97 -15.98 7.71
C ASN A 62 -2.46 -17.43 7.71
N ARG A 63 -1.15 -17.68 7.45
CA ARG A 63 -0.59 -19.03 7.51
C ARG A 63 -0.76 -19.62 8.91
N GLY A 64 -1.31 -20.83 9.03
CA GLY A 64 -1.50 -21.49 10.33
C GLY A 64 -2.60 -20.87 11.19
N LYS A 65 -3.67 -20.39 10.55
CA LYS A 65 -5.02 -20.55 11.12
C LYS A 65 -5.35 -22.03 11.22
#